data_AF-A0A1I4J399-F1
#
_entry.id   AF-A0A1I4J399-F1
#
_cell.length_a   1.000
_cell.length_b   1.000
_cell.length_c   1.000
_cell.angle_alpha   90.00
_cell.angle_beta   90.00
_cell.angle_gamma   90.00
#
_symmetry.space_group_name_H-M   'P 1'
#
loop_
_entity.id
_entity.type
_entity.pdbx_description
1 polymer ?
#
loop_
_entity_poly.entity_id
_entity_poly.type
_entity_poly.pdbx_seq_one_letter_code
_entity_poly.pdbx_strand_id
1 'polypeptide(L)' 'MMTINGIQFQKGLSLPAFLRDYGTEEQCEAAFIKARWPQGFICPCCGHGAAYEFKRRELRYWQCGACRHQTSLRAGTVM' A
#
# COMPACT_ATOMS: atom_id res chain seq x y z
N MET A 1 19.84 -2.93 -38.86
CA MET A 1 18.93 -3.80 -38.08
C MET A 1 18.40 -2.99 -36.90
N MET A 2 17.09 -2.73 -36.83
CA MET A 2 16.50 -2.05 -35.68
C MET A 2 16.28 -3.09 -34.57
N THR A 3 16.98 -2.92 -33.46
CA THR A 3 16.80 -3.71 -32.24
C THR A 3 15.41 -3.43 -31.67
N ILE A 4 14.54 -4.44 -31.67
CA ILE A 4 13.22 -4.38 -31.06
C ILE A 4 13.41 -4.21 -29.56
N ASN A 5 12.96 -3.07 -29.01
CA ASN A 5 13.12 -2.75 -27.61
C ASN A 5 12.06 -3.49 -26.80
N GLY A 6 12.46 -4.52 -26.04
CA GLY A 6 11.55 -5.40 -25.29
C GLY A 6 10.65 -4.71 -24.26
N ILE A 7 10.93 -3.44 -23.93
CA ILE A 7 10.07 -2.58 -23.11
C ILE A 7 8.71 -2.32 -23.81
N GLN A 8 8.66 -2.32 -25.14
CA GLN A 8 7.45 -2.03 -25.92
C GLN A 8 6.35 -3.10 -25.80
N PHE A 9 6.67 -4.31 -25.33
CA PHE A 9 5.75 -5.44 -25.24
C PHE A 9 5.55 -5.96 -23.80
N GLN A 10 5.89 -5.16 -22.80
CA GLN A 10 5.55 -5.51 -21.43
C GLN A 10 4.02 -5.63 -21.34
N LYS A 11 3.53 -6.77 -20.86
CA LYS A 11 2.10 -6.97 -20.55
C LYS A 11 1.74 -6.03 -19.40
N GLY A 12 1.38 -4.80 -19.75
CA GLY A 12 0.88 -3.81 -18.81
C GLY A 12 -0.50 -4.20 -18.31
N LEU A 13 -0.89 -3.63 -17.18
CA LEU A 13 -2.26 -3.67 -16.73
C LEU A 13 -3.11 -2.88 -17.73
N SER A 14 -4.14 -3.51 -18.31
CA SER A 14 -5.05 -2.79 -19.21
C SER A 14 -5.82 -1.71 -18.42
N LEU A 15 -6.24 -0.63 -19.07
CA LEU A 15 -6.98 0.44 -18.39
C LEU A 15 -8.23 -0.08 -17.64
N PRO A 16 -9.05 -1.00 -18.19
CA PRO A 16 -10.17 -1.58 -17.44
C PRO A 16 -9.74 -2.42 -16.23
N ALA A 17 -8.63 -3.16 -16.34
CA ALA A 17 -8.09 -3.91 -15.21
C ALA A 17 -7.54 -2.98 -14.13
N PHE A 18 -6.90 -1.88 -14.51
CA PHE A 18 -6.45 -0.85 -13.60
C PHE A 18 -7.61 -0.21 -12.84
N LEU A 19 -8.67 0.21 -13.53
CA LEU A 19 -9.84 0.81 -12.90
C LEU A 19 -10.61 -0.17 -12.01
N ARG A 20 -10.56 -1.47 -12.29
CA ARG A 20 -11.14 -2.48 -11.41
C ARG A 20 -10.40 -2.56 -10.07
N ASP A 21 -9.08 -2.48 -10.11
CA ASP A 21 -8.23 -2.74 -8.94
C ASP A 21 -7.84 -1.44 -8.20
N TYR A 22 -7.93 -0.26 -8.86
CA TYR A 22 -7.47 1.06 -8.37
C TYR A 22 -8.40 2.23 -8.76
N GLY A 23 -9.63 1.97 -9.20
CA GLY A 23 -10.56 3.00 -9.70
C GLY A 23 -11.10 3.96 -8.63
N THR A 24 -11.02 3.61 -7.35
CA THR A 24 -11.41 4.47 -6.23
C THR A 24 -10.31 4.62 -5.19
N GLU A 25 -10.43 5.63 -4.33
CA GLU A 25 -9.47 5.87 -3.25
C GLU A 25 -9.46 4.71 -2.24
N GLU A 26 -10.63 4.13 -1.95
CA GLU A 26 -10.76 2.96 -1.07
C GLU A 26 -10.10 1.71 -1.65
N GLN A 27 -10.19 1.49 -2.96
CA GLN A 27 -9.51 0.40 -3.65
C GLN A 27 -7.99 0.57 -3.57
N CYS A 28 -7.51 1.79 -3.81
CA CYS A 28 -6.11 2.13 -3.63
C CYS A 28 -5.66 1.89 -2.19
N GLU A 29 -6.41 2.39 -1.20
CA GLU A 29 -6.12 2.21 0.23
C GLU A 29 -6.00 0.71 0.58
N ALA A 30 -6.95 -0.13 0.16
CA ALA A 30 -6.91 -1.56 0.38
C ALA A 30 -5.70 -2.24 -0.29
N ALA A 31 -5.38 -1.85 -1.53
CA ALA A 31 -4.22 -2.35 -2.25
C ALA A 31 -2.90 -1.97 -1.55
N PHE A 32 -2.77 -0.73 -1.08
CA PHE A 32 -1.61 -0.27 -0.31
C PHE A 32 -1.46 -0.99 1.03
N ILE A 33 -2.56 -1.22 1.75
CA ILE A 33 -2.54 -1.97 3.01
C ILE A 33 -2.04 -3.39 2.76
N LYS A 34 -2.59 -4.07 1.74
CA LYS A 34 -2.19 -5.43 1.37
C LYS A 34 -0.73 -5.51 0.91
N ALA A 35 -0.26 -4.53 0.14
CA ALA A 35 1.12 -4.47 -0.31
C ALA A 35 2.11 -4.25 0.85
N ARG A 36 1.77 -3.37 1.79
CA ARG A 36 2.60 -3.07 2.96
C ARG A 36 2.61 -4.20 3.98
N TRP A 37 1.45 -4.84 4.18
CA TRP A 37 1.21 -5.82 5.22
C TRP A 37 0.46 -7.04 4.67
N PRO A 38 1.14 -7.90 3.89
CA PRO A 38 0.50 -9.03 3.20
C PRO A 38 -0.08 -10.07 4.16
N GLN A 39 0.44 -10.16 5.38
CA GLN A 39 0.01 -11.10 6.42
C GLN A 39 -0.68 -10.40 7.61
N GLY A 40 -1.09 -9.14 7.45
CA GLY A 40 -1.60 -8.30 8.53
C GLY A 40 -0.54 -7.35 9.08
N PHE A 41 -1.00 -6.40 9.90
CA PHE A 41 -0.17 -5.31 10.41
C PHE A 41 1.04 -5.84 11.17
N ILE A 42 2.23 -5.38 10.81
CA ILE A 42 3.46 -5.60 11.57
C ILE A 42 4.09 -4.24 11.84
N CYS A 43 4.35 -3.95 13.11
CA CYS A 43 4.95 -2.69 13.51
C CYS A 43 6.38 -2.59 12.93
N PRO A 44 6.72 -1.53 12.19
CA PRO A 44 8.07 -1.37 11.63
C PRO A 44 9.15 -1.12 12.68
N CYS A 45 8.77 -0.70 13.90
CA CYS A 45 9.70 -0.38 14.98
C CYS A 45 10.04 -1.60 15.85
N CYS A 46 9.04 -2.42 16.19
CA CYS A 46 9.22 -3.53 17.15
C CYS A 46 8.75 -4.91 16.64
N GLY A 47 8.20 -5.00 15.43
CA GLY A 47 7.71 -6.28 14.87
C GLY A 47 6.41 -6.81 15.48
N HIS A 48 5.76 -6.08 16.40
CA HIS A 48 4.53 -6.52 17.02
C HIS A 48 3.34 -6.49 16.04
N GLY A 49 2.47 -7.51 16.11
CA GLY A 49 1.38 -7.71 15.16
C GLY A 49 0.06 -6.99 15.49
N ALA A 50 -0.09 -6.45 16.70
CA ALA A 50 -1.29 -5.73 17.09
C ALA A 50 -1.11 -4.21 17.02
N ALA A 51 -2.09 -3.53 16.41
CA ALA A 51 -2.21 -2.09 16.43
C ALA A 51 -3.67 -1.65 16.56
N TYR A 52 -3.84 -0.46 17.12
CA TYR A 52 -5.08 0.29 17.11
C TYR A 52 -5.15 1.09 15.81
N GLU A 53 -6.16 0.78 15.00
CA GLU A 53 -6.44 1.53 13.78
C GLU A 53 -7.36 2.71 14.09
N PHE A 54 -7.02 3.89 13.55
CA PHE A 54 -7.90 5.05 13.59
C PHE A 54 -7.69 5.94 12.38
N LYS A 55 -8.74 6.66 11.99
CA LYS A 55 -8.68 7.65 10.92
C LYS A 55 -8.55 9.05 11.50
N ARG A 56 -7.64 9.85 10.95
CA ARG A 56 -7.51 11.28 11.25
C ARG A 56 -7.51 12.05 9.94
N ARG A 57 -8.53 12.90 9.74
CA ARG A 57 -8.86 13.51 8.45
C ARG A 57 -9.13 12.39 7.42
N GLU A 58 -8.34 12.31 6.36
CA GLU A 58 -8.45 11.31 5.29
C GLU A 58 -7.40 10.20 5.41
N LEU A 59 -6.51 10.26 6.40
CA LEU A 59 -5.42 9.30 6.56
C LEU A 59 -5.76 8.27 7.64
N ARG A 60 -5.58 6.99 7.28
CA ARG A 60 -5.62 5.87 8.21
C ARG A 60 -4.27 5.71 8.92
N TYR A 61 -4.32 5.59 10.23
CA TYR A 61 -3.17 5.43 11.12
C TYR A 61 -3.29 4.12 11.89
N TRP A 62 -2.14 3.53 12.20
CA TRP A 62 -2.00 2.37 13.07
C TRP A 62 -1.05 2.73 14.19
N GLN A 63 -1.52 2.63 15.43
CA GLN A 63 -0.70 2.76 16.62
C GLN A 63 -0.42 1.39 17.20
N CYS A 64 0.85 1.01 17.27
CA CYS A 64 1.25 -0.27 17.84
C CYS A 64 0.88 -0.37 19.33
N GLY A 65 0.28 -1.49 19.74
CA GLY A 65 -0.07 -1.73 21.15
C GLY A 65 1.13 -1.90 22.08
N ALA A 66 2.27 -2.35 21.56
CA ALA A 66 3.47 -2.63 22.36
C ALA A 66 4.36 -1.39 22.56
N CYS A 67 4.77 -0.73 21.46
CA CYS A 67 5.71 0.39 21.52
C CYS A 67 5.06 1.77 21.34
N ARG A 68 3.73 1.83 21.15
CA ARG A 68 2.96 3.05 20.86
C ARG A 68 3.41 3.83 19.62
N HIS A 69 4.28 3.25 18.80
CA HIS A 69 4.71 3.83 17.54
C HIS A 69 3.52 3.97 16.59
N GLN A 70 3.34 5.17 16.04
CA GLN A 70 2.29 5.49 15.10
C GLN A 70 2.86 5.47 13.67
N THR A 71 2.23 4.70 12.78
CA THR A 71 2.52 4.70 11.34
C THR A 71 1.24 5.01 10.58
N SER A 72 1.34 5.80 9.51
CA SER A 72 0.26 5.98 8.53
C SER A 72 0.47 5.07 7.34
N LEU A 73 -0.53 4.96 6.48
CA LEU A 73 -0.45 4.15 5.26
C LEU A 73 0.61 4.68 4.29
N ARG A 74 0.71 6.01 4.22
CA ARG A 74 1.66 6.76 3.38
C ARG A 74 3.03 6.95 4.06
N ALA A 75 3.22 6.43 5.27
CA ALA A 75 4.48 6.61 5.98
C ALA A 75 5.61 5.82 5.27
N GLY A 76 6.59 6.57 4.76
CA GLY A 76 7.75 6.01 4.05
C GLY A 76 7.47 5.61 2.60
N THR A 77 6.31 5.98 2.03
CA THR A 77 6.11 5.91 0.56
C THR A 77 6.70 7.16 -0.09
N VAL A 78 7.36 6.98 -1.23
CA VAL A 78 7.80 8.12 -2.07
C VAL A 78 6.54 8.82 -2.58
N MET A 79 6.41 10.13 -2.31
CA MET A 79 5.38 10.99 -2.89
C MET A 79 5.85 11.61 -4.19
#